data_AF-A0A7G9FMB8-F1
#
_entry.id   AF-A0A7G9FMB8-F1
#
_cell.length_a   1.000
_cell.length_b   1.000
_cell.length_c   1.000
_cell.angle_alpha   90.00
_cell.angle_beta   90.00
_cell.angle_gamma   90.00
#
_symmetry.space_group_name_H-M   'P 1'
#
loop_
_entity.id
_entity.type
_entity.pdbx_description
1 polymer ?
#
loop_
_entity_poly.entity_id
_entity_poly.type
_entity_poly.pdbx_seq_one_letter_code
_entity_poly.pdbx_strand_id
1 'polypeptide(L)'
;MRENISVCGTDCSVCYCFGKMCNGCNSCEGKVFHAPEGKVCPIYDCVRNSKCMQNCGECGDVPCKIWFDTRDPKFSDEEFSENVIMRVQTLKKE
;
A
#
# COMPACT_ATOMS: atom_id res chain seq x y z
N MET A 1 -6.15 -12.22 -4.18
CA MET A 1 -5.19 -11.13 -4.43
C MET A 1 -4.24 -11.52 -5.54
N ARG A 2 -4.22 -10.74 -6.62
CA ARG A 2 -3.23 -10.87 -7.71
C ARG A 2 -1.84 -10.59 -7.16
N GLU A 3 -0.84 -11.35 -7.62
CA GLU A 3 0.54 -11.29 -7.08
C GLU A 3 1.15 -9.88 -7.16
N ASN A 4 0.81 -9.12 -8.20
CA ASN A 4 1.34 -7.78 -8.45
C ASN A 4 0.56 -6.68 -7.72
N ILE A 5 -0.51 -7.00 -6.98
CA ILE A 5 -1.25 -6.00 -6.21
C ILE A 5 -0.78 -6.05 -4.76
N SER A 6 -0.32 -4.90 -4.27
CA SER A 6 0.07 -4.74 -2.86
C SER A 6 -1.14 -4.76 -1.93
N VAL A 7 -0.89 -4.99 -0.64
CA VAL A 7 -1.93 -4.97 0.41
C VAL A 7 -2.71 -3.65 0.50
N CYS A 8 -2.15 -2.57 -0.06
CA CYS A 8 -2.74 -1.25 -0.06
C CYS A 8 -3.23 -0.82 -1.46
N GLY A 9 -3.42 -1.76 -2.39
CA GLY A 9 -4.03 -1.52 -3.70
C GLY A 9 -3.12 -0.93 -4.76
N THR A 10 -1.85 -0.66 -4.46
CA THR A 10 -0.86 -0.26 -5.48
C THR A 10 -0.59 -1.43 -6.41
N ASP A 11 -0.69 -1.18 -7.72
CA ASP A 11 -0.27 -2.10 -8.76
C ASP A 11 1.25 -2.02 -8.97
N CYS A 12 1.97 -3.03 -8.50
CA CYS A 12 3.41 -3.12 -8.61
C CYS A 12 3.87 -3.36 -10.06
N SER A 13 3.02 -3.86 -10.96
CA SER A 13 3.41 -4.15 -12.36
C SER A 13 3.74 -2.88 -13.16
N VAL A 14 3.20 -1.73 -12.75
CA VAL A 14 3.46 -0.42 -13.36
C VAL A 14 4.38 0.46 -12.51
N CYS A 15 4.87 -0.03 -11.37
CA CYS A 15 5.71 0.72 -10.45
C CYS A 15 7.18 0.65 -10.88
N TYR A 16 7.80 1.79 -11.18
CA TYR A 16 9.19 1.85 -11.63
C TYR A 16 10.22 1.33 -10.60
N CYS A 17 9.86 1.28 -9.31
CA CYS A 17 10.72 0.76 -8.24
C CYS A 17 10.72 -0.77 -8.16
N PHE A 18 9.64 -1.41 -8.62
CA PHE A 18 9.44 -2.85 -8.49
C PHE A 18 10.44 -3.61 -9.38
N GLY A 19 11.04 -4.67 -8.84
CA GLY A 19 12.09 -5.45 -9.50
C GLY A 19 13.45 -4.76 -9.61
N LYS A 20 13.58 -3.51 -9.10
CA LYS A 20 14.85 -2.78 -9.00
C LYS A 20 15.25 -2.62 -7.54
N MET A 21 14.66 -1.63 -6.88
CA MET A 21 14.94 -1.31 -5.47
C MET A 21 13.86 -1.82 -4.52
N CYS A 22 12.76 -2.39 -5.05
CA CYS A 22 11.65 -2.90 -4.28
C CYS A 22 11.24 -4.30 -4.78
N ASN A 23 11.12 -5.26 -3.88
CA ASN A 23 10.67 -6.62 -4.18
C ASN A 23 9.16 -6.83 -3.92
N GLY A 24 8.44 -5.75 -3.60
CA GLY A 24 7.03 -5.79 -3.21
C GLY A 24 6.85 -6.07 -1.72
N CYS A 25 5.83 -5.44 -1.13
CA CYS A 25 5.56 -5.52 0.30
C CYS A 25 5.24 -6.94 0.78
N ASN A 26 4.66 -7.79 -0.07
CA ASN A 26 4.35 -9.17 0.28
C ASN A 26 5.63 -9.99 0.48
N SER A 27 6.64 -9.80 -0.37
CA SER A 27 7.90 -10.52 -0.33
C SER A 27 8.80 -10.08 0.82
N CYS A 28 8.71 -8.82 1.25
CA CYS A 28 9.54 -8.26 2.31
C CYS A 28 8.77 -8.01 3.62
N GLU A 29 7.59 -8.60 3.79
CA GLU A 29 6.76 -8.44 5.00
C GLU A 29 6.53 -6.97 5.39
N GLY A 30 6.28 -6.11 4.40
CA GLY A 30 6.05 -4.68 4.57
C GLY A 30 7.29 -3.85 4.88
N LYS A 31 8.49 -4.43 4.99
CA LYS A 31 9.79 -3.73 5.16
C LYS A 31 10.31 -3.20 3.81
N VAL A 32 9.50 -2.40 3.14
CA VAL A 32 9.81 -1.79 1.83
C VAL A 32 10.82 -0.65 1.97
N PHE A 33 11.49 -0.27 0.87
CA PHE A 33 12.58 0.72 0.87
C PHE A 33 12.21 2.11 1.44
N HIS A 34 10.93 2.48 1.38
CA HIS A 34 10.43 3.77 1.87
C HIS A 34 9.78 3.68 3.26
N ALA A 35 9.77 2.49 3.88
CA ALA A 35 9.44 2.40 5.30
C ALA A 35 10.62 2.93 6.13
N PRO A 36 10.39 3.49 7.31
CA PRO A 36 11.48 3.89 8.20
C PRO A 36 12.42 2.71 8.47
N GLU A 37 13.72 2.99 8.62
CA GLU A 37 14.73 1.93 8.81
C GLU A 37 14.37 0.99 9.97
N GLY A 38 14.41 -0.31 9.70
CA GLY A 38 14.04 -1.36 10.66
C GLY A 38 12.54 -1.47 10.96
N LYS A 39 11.67 -0.66 10.35
CA LYS A 39 10.23 -0.66 10.58
C LYS A 39 9.45 -1.23 9.40
N VAL A 40 8.28 -1.78 9.72
CA VAL A 40 7.28 -2.22 8.75
C VAL A 40 6.46 -1.01 8.29
N CYS A 41 6.06 -0.99 7.01
CA CYS A 41 5.11 -0.01 6.48
C CYS A 41 3.82 0.00 7.35
N PRO A 42 3.37 1.17 7.84
CA PRO A 42 2.20 1.25 8.73
C PRO A 42 0.91 0.65 8.14
N ILE A 43 0.70 0.78 6.82
CA ILE A 43 -0.47 0.17 6.17
C ILE A 43 -0.37 -1.36 6.20
N TYR A 44 0.81 -1.91 5.89
CA TYR A 44 1.04 -3.35 5.88
C TYR A 44 0.88 -3.93 7.27
N ASP A 45 1.51 -3.31 8.27
CA ASP A 45 1.45 -3.74 9.66
C ASP A 45 0.01 -3.75 10.19
N CYS A 46 -0.76 -2.70 9.88
CA CYS A 46 -2.17 -2.63 10.25
C CYS A 46 -2.98 -3.79 9.62
N VAL A 47 -2.91 -3.96 8.31
CA VAL A 47 -3.82 -4.88 7.62
C VAL A 47 -3.41 -6.34 7.77
N ARG A 48 -2.12 -6.65 7.69
CA ARG A 48 -1.59 -8.02 7.74
C ARG A 48 -1.36 -8.50 9.17
N ASN A 49 -0.69 -7.69 9.99
CA ASN A 49 -0.23 -8.14 11.31
C ASN A 49 -1.26 -7.84 12.41
N SER A 50 -1.91 -6.67 12.36
CA SER A 50 -2.85 -6.26 13.41
C SER A 50 -4.28 -6.75 13.16
N LYS A 51 -4.78 -6.61 11.91
CA LYS A 51 -6.15 -7.00 11.53
C LYS A 51 -6.25 -8.39 10.90
N CYS A 52 -5.13 -9.04 10.58
CA CYS A 52 -5.08 -10.38 9.96
C CYS A 52 -5.89 -10.51 8.65
N MET A 53 -6.03 -9.42 7.89
CA MET A 53 -6.71 -9.35 6.59
C MET A 53 -5.71 -9.52 5.44
N GLN A 54 -6.14 -9.91 4.23
CA GLN A 54 -5.19 -10.04 3.11
C GLN A 54 -4.74 -8.68 2.58
N ASN A 55 -5.68 -7.73 2.48
CA ASN A 55 -5.44 -6.39 1.97
C ASN A 55 -6.48 -5.40 2.53
N CYS A 56 -6.28 -4.10 2.29
CA CYS A 56 -7.14 -3.07 2.84
C CYS A 56 -8.58 -3.08 2.29
N GLY A 57 -8.85 -3.79 1.19
CA GLY A 57 -10.19 -3.92 0.62
C GLY A 57 -11.17 -4.66 1.53
N GLU A 58 -10.66 -5.52 2.42
CA GLU A 58 -11.46 -6.19 3.45
C GLU A 58 -11.85 -5.26 4.61
N CYS A 59 -11.22 -4.10 4.71
CA CYS A 59 -11.46 -3.14 5.79
C CYS A 59 -12.57 -2.17 5.42
N GLY A 60 -13.66 -2.13 6.19
CA GLY A 60 -14.78 -1.19 5.98
C GLY A 60 -14.42 0.29 6.11
N ASP A 61 -13.25 0.61 6.67
CA ASP A 61 -12.74 1.98 6.87
C ASP A 61 -11.83 2.45 5.73
N VAL A 62 -11.63 1.67 4.66
CA VAL A 62 -10.69 2.03 3.59
C VAL A 62 -11.26 3.15 2.68
N PRO A 63 -10.51 4.24 2.40
CA PRO A 63 -9.20 4.60 2.95
C PRO A 63 -9.31 5.27 4.34
N CYS A 64 -8.47 4.83 5.28
CA CYS A 64 -8.51 5.32 6.68
C CYS A 64 -7.35 6.28 6.99
N LYS A 65 -7.30 6.84 8.21
CA LYS A 65 -6.27 7.80 8.65
C LYS A 65 -4.83 7.35 8.34
N ILE A 66 -4.51 6.06 8.47
CA ILE A 66 -3.15 5.54 8.19
C ILE A 66 -2.75 5.83 6.74
N TRP A 67 -3.67 5.74 5.78
CA TRP A 67 -3.38 6.07 4.38
C TRP A 67 -2.96 7.53 4.22
N PHE A 68 -3.69 8.44 4.86
CA PHE A 68 -3.41 9.88 4.85
C PHE A 68 -2.10 10.21 5.57
N ASP A 69 -1.81 9.55 6.70
CA ASP A 69 -0.55 9.73 7.45
C ASP A 69 0.67 9.19 6.68
N THR A 70 0.48 8.24 5.76
CA THR A 70 1.53 7.65 4.91
C THR A 70 1.63 8.29 3.53
N ARG A 71 1.01 9.46 3.33
CA ARG A 71 1.12 10.24 2.10
C ARG A 71 2.58 10.52 1.74
N ASP A 72 2.94 10.31 0.46
CA ASP A 72 4.24 10.75 -0.06
C ASP A 72 4.25 12.28 -0.07
N PRO A 73 5.20 12.94 0.63
CA PRO A 73 5.28 14.40 0.68
C PRO A 73 5.56 15.05 -0.70
N LYS A 74 5.94 14.26 -1.71
CA LYS A 74 6.16 14.73 -3.07
C LYS A 74 4.86 14.93 -3.87
N PHE A 75 3.76 14.31 -3.45
CA PHE A 75 2.48 14.47 -4.16
C PHE A 75 1.80 15.78 -3.77
N SER A 76 1.21 16.45 -4.77
CA SER A 76 0.19 17.47 -4.52
C SER A 76 -1.06 16.86 -3.85
N ASP A 77 -1.97 17.70 -3.39
CA ASP A 77 -3.23 17.24 -2.79
C ASP A 77 -4.08 16.48 -3.83
N GLU A 78 -4.09 16.95 -5.07
CA GLU A 78 -4.78 16.35 -6.21
C GLU A 78 -4.16 15.00 -6.58
N GLU A 79 -2.83 14.96 -6.78
CA GLU A 79 -2.11 13.72 -7.12
C GLU A 79 -2.30 12.65 -6.05
N PHE A 80 -2.25 13.04 -4.77
CA PHE A 80 -2.49 12.13 -3.68
C PHE A 80 -3.93 11.62 -3.65
N SER A 81 -4.91 12.51 -3.87
CA SER A 81 -6.33 12.14 -3.92
C SER A 81 -6.62 11.15 -5.04
N GLU A 82 -6.11 11.40 -6.25
CA GLU A 82 -6.21 10.49 -7.39
C GLU A 82 -5.54 9.14 -7.10
N ASN A 83 -4.34 9.15 -6.50
CA ASN A 83 -3.64 7.93 -6.10
C ASN A 83 -4.48 7.08 -5.13
N VAL A 84 -5.08 7.70 -4.12
CA VAL A 84 -5.95 7.03 -3.15
C VAL A 84 -7.18 6.42 -3.85
N ILE A 85 -7.86 7.18 -4.70
CA ILE A 85 -9.04 6.70 -5.46
C ILE A 85 -8.66 5.48 -6.30
N MET A 86 -7.57 5.56 -7.06
CA MET A 86 -7.12 4.47 -7.93
C MET A 86 -6.82 3.19 -7.14
N ARG A 87 -6.11 3.31 -6.02
CA ARG A 87 -5.78 2.16 -5.16
C ARG A 87 -7.02 1.53 -4.53
N VAL A 88 -7.98 2.34 -4.08
CA VAL A 88 -9.26 1.84 -3.55
C VAL A 88 -10.07 1.12 -4.63
N GLN A 89 -10.10 1.67 -5.85
CA GLN A 89 -10.76 1.01 -6.97
C GLN A 89 -10.09 -0.32 -7.35
N THR A 90 -8.76 -0.40 -7.28
CA THR A 90 -8.04 -1.66 -7.46
C THR A 90 -8.45 -2.68 -6.41
N LEU A 91 -8.50 -2.30 -5.13
CA LEU A 91 -8.91 -3.18 -4.03
C LEU A 91 -10.34 -3.72 -4.17
N LYS A 92 -11.26 -2.95 -4.76
CA LYS A 92 -12.64 -3.42 -5.03
C LYS A 92 -12.72 -4.51 -6.11
N LYS A 93 -11.65 -4.70 -6.87
CA LYS A 93 -11.55 -5.69 -7.95
C LYS A 93 -10.70 -6.90 -7.55
N GLU A 94 -10.14 -6.89 -6.33
CA GLU A 94 -9.32 -7.98 -5.75
C GLU A 94 -10.17 -9.03 -5.03
#